data_AF-E4YSX7-F1
#
_entry.id   AF-E4YSX7-F1
#
_cell.length_a   1.000
_cell.length_b   1.000
_cell.length_c   1.000
_cell.angle_alpha   90.00
_cell.angle_beta   90.00
_cell.angle_gamma   90.00
#
_symmetry.space_group_name_H-M   'P 1'
#
loop_
_entity.id
_entity.type
_entity.pdbx_description
1 polymer ?
#
loop_
_entity_poly.entity_id
_entity_poly.type
_entity_poly.pdbx_seq_one_letter_code
_entity_poly.pdbx_strand_id
1 'polypeptide(L)'
;MKITFATITLTLAQEADETQVLLSPRQLSLGPGLGGRRYDQFESMAKLFDPDFDKKSITDYGCNCPELGDRPLSDPGKGQPVDELDTVCQKFKQCAKCAKEEFGESCISEMIRYGLRGKTCTDSAGTCARALCECDLSFAEALSFVDKVG
;
A
#
# COMPACT_ATOMS: atom_id res chain seq x y z
N MET A 1 16.33 69.98 -21.24
CA MET A 1 15.33 68.99 -20.79
C MET A 1 15.85 67.63 -21.22
N LYS A 2 16.39 66.85 -20.27
CA LYS A 2 17.09 65.57 -20.53
C LYS A 2 16.05 64.45 -20.59
N ILE A 3 15.90 63.80 -21.74
CA ILE A 3 15.07 62.59 -21.86
C ILE A 3 16.03 61.40 -21.76
N THR A 4 16.02 60.75 -20.60
CA THR A 4 16.77 59.53 -20.33
C THR A 4 15.96 58.35 -20.85
N PHE A 5 16.39 57.71 -21.92
CA PHE A 5 15.79 56.45 -22.39
C PHE A 5 16.45 55.28 -21.65
N ALA A 6 15.64 54.56 -20.86
CA ALA A 6 16.06 53.37 -20.13
C ALA A 6 16.32 52.22 -21.11
N THR A 7 17.51 51.64 -21.06
CA THR A 7 17.89 50.44 -21.81
C THR A 7 17.23 49.21 -21.20
N ILE A 8 16.35 48.55 -21.95
CA ILE A 8 15.78 47.25 -21.59
C ILE A 8 16.79 46.17 -22.00
N THR A 9 17.48 45.60 -21.01
CA THR A 9 18.29 44.39 -21.21
C THR A 9 17.36 43.18 -21.26
N LEU A 10 17.14 42.61 -22.45
CA LEU A 10 16.56 41.28 -22.60
C LEU A 10 17.61 40.24 -22.20
N THR A 11 17.39 39.58 -21.07
CA THR A 11 18.18 38.42 -20.65
C THR A 11 17.63 37.19 -21.36
N LEU A 12 18.37 36.66 -22.35
CA LEU A 12 18.12 35.32 -22.89
C LEU A 12 18.62 34.31 -21.85
N ALA A 13 17.72 33.46 -21.36
CA ALA A 13 18.09 32.29 -20.56
C ALA A 13 17.82 31.04 -21.41
N GLN A 14 18.88 30.51 -22.00
CA GLN A 14 19.07 29.09 -22.29
C GLN A 14 20.13 28.61 -21.28
N GLU A 15 19.96 27.46 -20.65
CA GLU A 15 20.65 26.22 -21.00
C GLU A 15 19.94 25.01 -20.35
N ALA A 16 20.13 23.84 -20.97
CA ALA A 16 19.77 22.51 -20.50
C ALA A 16 20.62 22.05 -19.30
N ASP A 17 20.16 21.06 -18.53
CA ASP A 17 21.03 19.94 -18.10
C ASP A 17 20.25 18.71 -17.61
N GLU A 18 20.75 17.55 -18.02
CA GLU A 18 20.26 16.21 -17.72
C GLU A 18 20.80 15.68 -16.37
N THR A 19 19.94 15.00 -15.63
CA THR A 19 20.24 13.73 -14.92
C THR A 19 21.56 13.58 -14.15
N GLN A 20 21.54 13.77 -12.82
CA GLN A 20 22.38 13.00 -11.87
C GLN A 20 21.74 13.01 -10.45
N VAL A 21 20.73 12.16 -10.17
CA VAL A 21 20.33 11.89 -8.77
C VAL A 21 21.16 10.73 -8.25
N LEU A 22 22.13 11.07 -7.41
CA LEU A 22 22.95 10.17 -6.61
C LEU A 22 22.05 9.25 -5.76
N LEU A 23 22.16 7.94 -5.99
CA LEU A 23 21.51 6.91 -5.18
C LEU A 23 22.11 6.90 -3.76
N SER A 24 21.33 7.37 -2.79
CA SER A 24 21.52 7.09 -1.37
C SER A 24 20.52 6.00 -0.94
N PRO A 25 20.91 4.96 -0.17
CA PRO A 25 20.05 3.82 0.16
C PRO A 25 19.05 4.09 1.29
N ARG A 26 18.73 5.36 1.59
CA ARG A 26 17.74 5.72 2.61
C ARG A 26 16.68 6.61 2.01
N GLN A 27 15.43 6.13 2.10
CA GLN A 27 14.18 6.83 1.78
C GLN A 27 13.70 6.73 0.32
N LEU A 28 13.30 5.54 -0.12
CA LEU A 28 12.33 5.45 -1.22
C LEU A 28 10.91 5.63 -0.64
N SER A 29 10.57 6.85 -0.22
CA SER A 29 9.18 7.25 -0.09
C SER A 29 8.66 7.59 -1.49
N LEU A 30 8.34 6.54 -2.25
CA LEU A 30 7.55 6.69 -3.47
C LEU A 30 6.22 7.33 -3.09
N GLY A 31 5.97 8.54 -3.59
CA GLY A 31 4.68 9.21 -3.45
C GLY A 31 3.52 8.38 -4.04
N PRO A 32 2.28 8.75 -3.71
CA PRO A 32 1.09 8.08 -4.22
C PRO A 32 0.96 8.34 -5.73
N GLY A 33 1.39 7.42 -6.58
CA GLY A 33 1.08 7.50 -8.01
C GLY A 33 1.99 6.77 -9.00
N LEU A 34 3.17 6.31 -8.61
CA LEU A 34 4.09 5.60 -9.54
C LEU A 34 4.50 4.19 -9.06
N GLY A 35 4.08 3.79 -7.86
CA GLY A 35 4.30 2.43 -7.35
C GLY A 35 3.25 1.49 -7.92
N GLY A 36 3.67 0.33 -8.43
CA GLY A 36 2.74 -0.75 -8.77
C GLY A 36 1.85 -1.18 -7.58
N ARG A 37 0.95 -2.14 -7.84
CA ARG A 37 0.03 -2.66 -6.81
C ARG A 37 0.76 -3.04 -5.52
N ARG A 38 0.16 -2.77 -4.36
CA ARG A 38 0.81 -2.81 -3.04
C ARG A 38 0.98 -4.20 -2.40
N TYR A 39 0.99 -5.27 -3.21
CA TYR A 39 1.18 -6.65 -2.71
C TYR A 39 2.47 -6.82 -1.92
N ASP A 40 3.49 -6.05 -2.24
CA ASP A 40 4.75 -6.00 -1.52
C ASP A 40 4.60 -5.44 -0.10
N GLN A 41 3.72 -4.44 0.12
CA GLN A 41 3.45 -3.92 1.47
C GLN A 41 2.64 -4.91 2.31
N PHE A 42 1.67 -5.58 1.70
CA PHE A 42 0.89 -6.63 2.36
C PHE A 42 1.80 -7.76 2.88
N GLU A 43 2.70 -8.25 2.03
CA GLU A 43 3.68 -9.28 2.42
C GLU A 43 4.71 -8.74 3.43
N SER A 44 5.18 -7.50 3.25
CA SER A 44 6.13 -6.88 4.17
C SER A 44 5.54 -6.67 5.57
N MET A 45 4.26 -6.34 5.68
CA MET A 45 3.56 -6.21 6.96
C MET A 45 3.51 -7.55 7.70
N ALA A 46 3.13 -8.64 7.01
CA ALA A 46 3.14 -9.98 7.58
C ALA A 46 4.53 -10.40 8.07
N LYS A 47 5.59 -10.06 7.32
CA LYS A 47 6.98 -10.32 7.70
C LYS A 47 7.47 -9.59 8.95
N LEU A 48 6.74 -8.57 9.43
CA LEU A 48 7.04 -7.95 10.74
C LEU A 48 6.63 -8.82 11.93
N PHE A 49 5.80 -9.85 11.71
CA PHE A 49 5.36 -10.79 12.73
C PHE A 49 5.89 -12.19 12.49
N ASP A 50 6.01 -12.60 11.23
CA ASP A 50 6.49 -13.90 10.80
C ASP A 50 7.55 -13.69 9.69
N PRO A 51 8.84 -13.59 10.04
CA PRO A 51 9.91 -13.30 9.08
C PRO A 51 10.01 -14.29 7.91
N ASP A 52 9.55 -15.52 8.10
CA ASP A 52 9.56 -16.60 7.11
C ASP A 52 8.29 -16.64 6.26
N PHE A 53 7.34 -15.73 6.49
CA PHE A 53 6.10 -15.66 5.73
C PHE A 53 6.35 -15.52 4.22
N ASP A 54 5.76 -16.42 3.45
CA ASP A 54 5.62 -16.31 2.00
C ASP A 54 4.12 -16.26 1.69
N LYS A 55 3.66 -15.23 0.97
CA LYS A 55 2.24 -15.10 0.56
C LYS A 55 1.69 -16.34 -0.17
N LYS A 56 2.56 -17.14 -0.80
CA LYS A 56 2.16 -18.41 -1.43
C LYS A 56 1.58 -19.40 -0.44
N SER A 57 1.95 -19.34 0.84
CA SER A 57 1.42 -20.25 1.87
C SER A 57 -0.07 -20.04 2.16
N ILE A 58 -0.66 -18.94 1.70
CA ILE A 58 -2.08 -18.63 1.87
C ILE A 58 -2.79 -18.35 0.54
N THR A 59 -2.06 -18.37 -0.58
CA THR A 59 -2.63 -18.07 -1.89
C THR A 59 -3.52 -19.23 -2.33
N ASP A 60 -4.70 -18.92 -2.87
CA ASP A 60 -5.70 -19.91 -3.29
C ASP A 60 -6.14 -20.88 -2.18
N TYR A 61 -6.04 -20.44 -0.91
CA TYR A 61 -6.48 -21.21 0.25
C TYR A 61 -7.91 -20.86 0.68
N GLY A 62 -8.69 -21.88 1.02
CA GLY A 62 -10.02 -21.71 1.60
C GLY A 62 -10.98 -20.95 0.68
N CYS A 63 -11.88 -20.18 1.30
CA CYS A 63 -12.90 -19.38 0.59
C CYS A 63 -12.55 -17.88 0.56
N ASN A 64 -11.67 -17.41 1.44
CA ASN A 64 -11.48 -15.99 1.72
C ASN A 64 -10.03 -15.53 1.62
N CYS A 65 -9.02 -16.41 1.57
CA CYS A 65 -7.64 -15.94 1.37
C CYS A 65 -7.43 -15.34 -0.04
N PRO A 66 -6.35 -14.58 -0.25
CA PRO A 66 -6.05 -14.00 -1.55
C PRO A 66 -5.94 -15.07 -2.62
N GLU A 67 -6.57 -14.86 -3.76
CA GLU A 67 -6.58 -15.79 -4.89
C GLU A 67 -5.86 -15.21 -6.08
N LEU A 68 -5.41 -16.05 -7.01
CA LEU A 68 -4.88 -15.57 -8.28
C LEU A 68 -5.96 -14.84 -9.09
N GLY A 69 -5.76 -13.56 -9.36
CA GLY A 69 -6.75 -12.75 -10.06
C GLY A 69 -6.34 -11.30 -10.27
N ASP A 70 -7.31 -10.50 -10.72
CA ASP A 70 -7.11 -9.06 -10.92
C ASP A 70 -6.94 -8.34 -9.57
N ARG A 71 -7.77 -8.62 -8.55
CA ARG A 71 -7.74 -7.91 -7.26
C ARG A 71 -7.79 -8.83 -6.02
N PRO A 72 -6.80 -9.71 -5.82
CA PRO A 72 -6.75 -10.63 -4.66
C PRO A 72 -6.98 -10.03 -3.26
N LEU A 73 -6.67 -8.75 -3.01
CA LEU A 73 -6.81 -8.10 -1.70
C LEU A 73 -8.17 -7.42 -1.49
N SER A 74 -8.91 -7.11 -2.55
CA SER A 74 -10.24 -6.48 -2.47
C SER A 74 -11.37 -7.30 -3.09
N ASP A 75 -11.05 -8.39 -3.79
CA ASP A 75 -12.03 -9.33 -4.30
C ASP A 75 -12.83 -9.95 -3.15
N PRO A 76 -14.15 -10.11 -3.30
CA PRO A 76 -14.98 -10.69 -2.26
C PRO A 76 -14.58 -12.15 -1.99
N GLY A 77 -14.73 -12.59 -0.75
CA GLY A 77 -14.64 -14.02 -0.41
C GLY A 77 -15.78 -14.82 -1.02
N LYS A 78 -15.58 -16.13 -1.13
CA LYS A 78 -16.52 -17.09 -1.74
C LYS A 78 -17.60 -17.59 -0.79
N GLY A 79 -17.50 -17.30 0.52
CA GLY A 79 -18.48 -17.77 1.50
C GLY A 79 -17.97 -17.79 2.94
N GLN A 80 -18.57 -18.67 3.74
CA GLN A 80 -18.18 -18.91 5.13
C GLN A 80 -16.74 -19.45 5.19
N PRO A 81 -15.96 -19.09 6.22
CA PRO A 81 -14.60 -19.57 6.34
C PRO A 81 -14.58 -21.07 6.66
N VAL A 82 -13.64 -21.80 6.09
CA VAL A 82 -13.52 -23.26 6.29
C VAL A 82 -12.76 -23.64 7.56
N ASP A 83 -11.92 -22.73 8.06
CA ASP A 83 -11.11 -22.91 9.27
C ASP A 83 -10.64 -21.55 9.86
N GLU A 84 -9.69 -21.60 10.79
CA GLU A 84 -9.14 -20.41 11.46
C GLU A 84 -8.30 -19.52 10.52
N LEU A 85 -7.50 -20.11 9.63
CA LEU A 85 -6.72 -19.36 8.64
C LEU A 85 -7.65 -18.60 7.69
N ASP A 86 -8.66 -19.28 7.18
CA ASP A 86 -9.65 -18.69 6.29
C ASP A 86 -10.52 -17.65 7.01
N THR A 87 -10.73 -17.81 8.32
CA THR A 87 -11.38 -16.80 9.16
C THR A 87 -10.54 -15.52 9.27
N VAL A 88 -9.21 -15.63 9.42
CA VAL A 88 -8.30 -14.48 9.43
C VAL A 88 -8.36 -13.76 8.07
N CYS A 89 -8.32 -14.51 6.97
CA CYS A 89 -8.45 -13.97 5.62
C CYS A 89 -9.81 -13.27 5.38
N GLN A 90 -10.90 -13.87 5.88
CA GLN A 90 -12.23 -13.26 5.80
C GLN A 90 -12.30 -11.91 6.51
N LYS A 91 -11.76 -11.83 7.74
CA LYS A 91 -11.71 -10.59 8.52
C LYS A 91 -10.92 -9.49 7.79
N PHE A 92 -9.81 -9.87 7.14
CA PHE A 92 -9.06 -8.94 6.30
C PHE A 92 -9.90 -8.38 5.15
N LYS A 93 -10.54 -9.26 4.36
CA LYS A 93 -11.40 -8.84 3.24
C LYS A 93 -12.56 -7.95 3.71
N GLN A 94 -13.16 -8.26 4.85
CA GLN A 94 -14.21 -7.43 5.45
C GLN A 94 -13.67 -6.05 5.86
N CYS A 95 -12.49 -5.98 6.47
CA CYS A 95 -11.86 -4.72 6.82
C CYS A 95 -11.59 -3.85 5.58
N ALA A 96 -11.00 -4.43 4.53
CA ALA A 96 -10.75 -3.73 3.27
C ALA A 96 -12.05 -3.24 2.60
N LYS A 97 -13.12 -4.04 2.67
CA LYS A 97 -14.47 -3.65 2.21
C LYS A 97 -15.00 -2.46 3.00
N CYS A 98 -14.91 -2.47 4.34
CA CYS A 98 -15.35 -1.36 5.17
C CYS A 98 -14.55 -0.08 4.89
N ALA A 99 -13.23 -0.16 4.69
CA ALA A 99 -12.42 0.98 4.30
C ALA A 99 -12.90 1.56 2.95
N LYS A 100 -13.22 0.70 1.97
CA LYS A 100 -13.80 1.13 0.70
C LYS A 100 -15.16 1.82 0.88
N GLU A 101 -16.04 1.25 1.71
CA GLU A 101 -17.36 1.82 1.99
C GLU A 101 -17.26 3.19 2.68
N GLU A 102 -16.29 3.38 3.59
CA GLU A 102 -16.07 4.63 4.31
C GLU A 102 -15.41 5.72 3.47
N PHE A 103 -14.39 5.37 2.68
CA PHE A 103 -13.56 6.33 1.96
C PHE A 103 -13.84 6.41 0.44
N GLY A 104 -14.79 5.62 -0.05
CA GLY A 104 -15.29 5.63 -1.42
C GLY A 104 -14.60 4.65 -2.37
N GLU A 105 -15.12 4.57 -3.60
CA GLU A 105 -14.73 3.57 -4.61
C GLU A 105 -13.25 3.58 -5.01
N SER A 106 -12.54 4.70 -4.79
CA SER A 106 -11.11 4.82 -5.06
C SER A 106 -10.24 4.22 -3.95
N CYS A 107 -10.81 3.92 -2.77
CA CYS A 107 -10.11 3.26 -1.67
C CYS A 107 -10.00 1.75 -1.93
N ILE A 108 -9.15 1.40 -2.89
CA ILE A 108 -8.95 0.03 -3.35
C ILE A 108 -7.69 -0.54 -2.72
N SER A 109 -7.83 -1.70 -2.06
CA SER A 109 -6.74 -2.34 -1.34
C SER A 109 -5.51 -2.59 -2.22
N GLU A 110 -5.63 -2.89 -3.51
CA GLU A 110 -4.46 -3.09 -4.38
C GLU A 110 -3.69 -1.81 -4.68
N MET A 111 -4.35 -0.65 -4.62
CA MET A 111 -3.87 0.57 -5.26
C MET A 111 -3.34 1.60 -4.26
N ILE A 112 -3.87 1.61 -3.04
CA ILE A 112 -3.57 2.66 -2.07
C ILE A 112 -2.42 2.25 -1.16
N ARG A 113 -1.23 2.71 -1.52
CA ARG A 113 -0.04 2.57 -0.67
C ARG A 113 -0.17 3.43 0.58
N TYR A 114 0.39 2.94 1.69
CA TYR A 114 0.36 3.61 2.99
C TYR A 114 1.76 3.76 3.60
N GLY A 115 1.89 4.67 4.56
CA GLY A 115 3.08 4.87 5.37
C GLY A 115 3.16 3.90 6.55
N LEU A 116 4.31 3.25 6.70
CA LEU A 116 4.59 2.26 7.75
C LEU A 116 5.98 2.52 8.35
N ARG A 117 6.07 2.50 9.68
CA ARG A 117 7.33 2.48 10.44
C ARG A 117 7.30 1.36 11.47
N GLY A 118 7.98 0.25 11.19
CA GLY A 118 7.81 -0.96 12.00
C GLY A 118 6.35 -1.40 11.96
N LYS A 119 5.75 -1.67 13.12
CA LYS A 119 4.32 -2.05 13.26
C LYS A 119 3.38 -0.84 13.41
N THR A 120 3.84 0.37 13.04
CA THR A 120 3.07 1.60 13.21
C THR A 120 2.68 2.19 11.86
N CYS A 121 1.37 2.25 11.60
CA CYS A 121 0.81 3.03 10.49
C CYS A 121 1.03 4.53 10.74
N THR A 122 1.46 5.28 9.73
CA THR A 122 1.89 6.68 9.91
C THR A 122 1.00 7.72 9.25
N ASP A 123 0.12 7.34 8.34
CA ASP A 123 -0.82 8.27 7.69
C ASP A 123 -1.79 8.90 8.69
N SER A 124 -2.43 10.02 8.38
CA SER A 124 -3.39 10.62 9.31
C SER A 124 -4.60 9.72 9.57
N ALA A 125 -5.13 9.73 10.80
CA ALA A 125 -6.40 9.10 11.13
C ALA A 125 -7.53 9.63 10.23
N GLY A 126 -8.51 8.79 9.91
CA GLY A 126 -9.62 9.15 9.02
C GLY A 126 -9.20 9.26 7.54
N THR A 127 -8.21 8.48 7.12
CA THR A 127 -7.81 8.37 5.71
C THR A 127 -7.86 6.92 5.25
N CYS A 128 -8.15 6.71 3.96
CA CYS A 128 -8.11 5.37 3.35
C CYS A 128 -6.76 4.67 3.55
N ALA A 129 -5.64 5.38 3.35
CA ALA A 129 -4.30 4.83 3.52
C ALA A 129 -4.08 4.31 4.95
N ARG A 130 -4.49 5.10 5.95
CA ARG A 130 -4.45 4.67 7.35
C ARG A 130 -5.32 3.43 7.60
N ALA A 131 -6.57 3.44 7.13
CA ALA A 131 -7.49 2.32 7.35
C ALA A 131 -6.98 1.02 6.73
N LEU A 132 -6.48 1.06 5.50
CA LEU A 132 -5.91 -0.11 4.83
C LEU A 132 -4.63 -0.61 5.52
N CYS A 133 -3.79 0.30 6.03
CA CYS A 133 -2.63 -0.09 6.84
C CYS A 133 -3.05 -0.84 8.11
N GLU A 134 -4.08 -0.37 8.79
CA GLU A 134 -4.58 -1.01 10.01
C GLU A 134 -5.25 -2.36 9.72
N CYS A 135 -5.93 -2.49 8.58
CA CYS A 135 -6.42 -3.78 8.09
C CYS A 135 -5.27 -4.79 7.88
N ASP A 136 -4.23 -4.39 7.16
CA ASP A 136 -3.05 -5.22 6.91
C ASP A 136 -2.31 -5.58 8.22
N LEU A 137 -2.18 -4.61 9.15
CA LEU A 137 -1.51 -4.82 10.44
C LEU A 137 -2.26 -5.84 11.29
N SER A 138 -3.58 -5.69 11.42
CA SER A 138 -4.45 -6.61 12.16
C SER A 138 -4.43 -8.01 11.54
N PHE A 139 -4.46 -8.09 10.21
CA PHE A 139 -4.31 -9.35 9.48
C PHE A 139 -2.95 -10.01 9.77
N ALA A 140 -1.85 -9.27 9.63
CA ALA A 140 -0.50 -9.77 9.84
C ALA A 140 -0.29 -10.30 11.26
N GLU A 141 -0.80 -9.57 12.26
CA GLU A 141 -0.76 -10.01 13.65
C GLU A 141 -1.55 -11.30 13.85
N ALA A 142 -2.81 -11.35 13.43
CA ALA A 142 -3.65 -12.53 13.57
C ALA A 142 -3.08 -13.75 12.82
N LEU A 143 -2.56 -13.52 11.62
CA LEU A 143 -1.94 -14.55 10.78
C LEU A 143 -0.71 -15.19 11.44
N SER A 144 -0.01 -14.45 12.30
CA SER A 144 1.16 -14.97 13.02
C SER A 144 0.83 -16.01 14.09
N PHE A 145 -0.45 -16.13 14.47
CA PHE A 145 -0.92 -17.08 15.49
C PHE A 145 -1.66 -18.29 14.94
N VAL A 146 -1.82 -18.39 13.61
CA VAL A 146 -2.52 -19.51 12.96
C VAL A 146 -1.56 -20.35 12.13
N ASP A 147 -1.82 -21.66 12.10
CA ASP A 147 -1.06 -22.59 11.28
C ASP A 147 -1.36 -22.34 9.80
N LYS A 148 -0.29 -22.29 8.99
CA LYS A 148 -0.35 -22.05 7.53
C LYS A 148 -0.16 -23.34 6.73
N VAL A 149 -0.21 -24.48 7.41
CA VAL A 149 0.01 -25.81 6.85
C VAL A 149 -1.36 -26.43 6.59
N GLY A 150 -1.88 -26.22 5.39
CA GLY A 150 -3.03 -26.93 4.84
C GLY A 150 -2.60 -28.00 3.86
#